data_AF-A0A1X7GVP5-F1
#
_entry.id   AF-A0A1X7GVP5-F1
#
_cell.length_a   1.000
_cell.length_b   1.000
_cell.length_c   1.000
_cell.angle_alpha   90.00
_cell.angle_beta   90.00
_cell.angle_gamma   90.00
#
_symmetry.space_group_name_H-M   'P 1'
#
loop_
_entity.id
_entity.type
_entity.pdbx_description
1 polymer ?
#
loop_
_entity_poly.entity_id
_entity_poly.type
_entity_poly.pdbx_seq_one_letter_code
_entity_poly.pdbx_strand_id
1 'polypeptide(L)'
;MSRLIVSQGRTPATHPGTTEMKRVTMTDINAYLDGALDERERAEFESVVESDPDAKALLAQHRQHVEELHRLYDPVLNEEVPPRMLELLRKRNG
;
A
#
# COMPACT_ATOMS: atom_id res chain seq x y z
N MET A 1 -25.83 11.14 16.11
CA MET A 1 -25.67 11.80 14.80
C MET A 1 -24.19 11.95 14.52
N SER A 2 -23.75 11.31 13.43
CA SER A 2 -22.37 11.27 12.94
C SER A 2 -21.95 12.56 12.26
N ARG A 3 -20.76 13.06 12.57
CA ARG A 3 -19.66 13.32 11.63
C ARG A 3 -18.54 14.03 12.41
N LEU A 4 -17.36 13.43 12.43
CA LEU A 4 -16.15 14.23 12.44
C LEU A 4 -15.20 13.69 11.38
N ILE A 5 -14.61 14.66 10.70
CA ILE A 5 -14.03 14.59 9.37
C ILE A 5 -12.63 14.00 9.47
N VAL A 6 -12.33 13.11 8.53
CA VAL A 6 -10.98 12.61 8.24
C VAL A 6 -10.06 13.81 7.97
N SER A 7 -9.13 14.07 8.88
CA SER A 7 -8.01 14.96 8.65
C SER A 7 -6.82 14.12 8.20
N GLN A 8 -6.66 14.01 6.88
CA GLN A 8 -5.42 13.53 6.27
C GLN A 8 -4.36 14.63 6.38
N GLY A 9 -3.70 14.68 7.53
CA GLY A 9 -2.48 15.44 7.73
C GLY A 9 -1.28 14.55 7.38
N ARG A 10 -0.74 14.71 6.19
CA ARG A 10 0.54 14.12 5.77
C ARG A 10 1.64 14.71 6.65
N THR A 11 2.23 13.92 7.54
CA THR A 11 3.54 14.22 8.13
C THR A 11 4.57 13.30 7.49
N PRO A 12 5.59 13.83 6.80
CA PRO A 12 6.77 13.05 6.49
C PRO A 12 7.49 12.84 7.83
N ALA A 13 7.40 11.65 8.40
CA ALA A 13 8.19 11.31 9.57
C ALA A 13 9.66 11.29 9.16
N THR A 14 10.37 12.31 9.61
CA THR A 14 11.83 12.41 9.66
C THR A 14 12.43 11.07 10.08
N HIS A 15 13.32 10.51 9.25
CA HIS A 15 14.22 9.41 9.63
C HIS A 15 15.60 9.98 10.03
N PRO A 16 15.82 10.47 11.27
CA PRO A 16 17.17 10.55 11.80
C PRO A 16 17.53 9.16 12.35
N GLY A 17 18.66 8.62 11.88
CA GLY A 17 19.13 7.30 12.27
C GLY A 17 19.17 7.13 13.79
N THR A 18 18.59 6.05 14.28
CA THR A 18 18.94 5.47 15.58
C THR A 18 18.69 3.98 15.49
N THR A 19 19.77 3.22 15.64
CA THR A 19 19.82 1.78 15.85
C THR A 19 19.11 1.44 17.16
N GLU A 20 17.79 1.52 17.19
CA GLU A 20 16.97 0.67 18.04
C GLU A 20 16.42 -0.45 17.17
N MET A 21 16.37 -1.65 17.72
CA MET A 21 15.87 -2.86 17.06
C MET A 21 14.39 -2.66 16.73
N LYS A 22 14.14 -1.99 15.59
CA LYS A 22 12.80 -1.53 15.16
C LYS A 22 12.00 -2.77 14.83
N ARG A 23 11.02 -3.09 15.68
CA ARG A 23 9.99 -4.06 15.32
C ARG A 23 9.30 -3.57 14.05
N VAL A 24 9.19 -4.46 13.07
CA VAL A 24 8.47 -4.17 11.83
C VAL A 24 7.01 -3.83 12.16
N THR A 25 6.55 -2.68 11.70
CA THR A 25 5.16 -2.25 11.86
C THR A 25 4.34 -2.55 10.61
N MET A 26 3.02 -2.50 10.74
CA MET A 26 2.12 -2.59 9.58
C MET A 26 2.37 -1.50 8.53
N THR A 27 2.72 -0.29 8.97
CA THR A 27 3.04 0.81 8.06
C THR A 27 4.28 0.49 7.24
N ASP A 28 5.31 -0.10 7.86
CA ASP A 28 6.54 -0.49 7.16
C ASP A 28 6.26 -1.60 6.13
N ILE A 29 5.44 -2.60 6.49
CA ILE A 29 5.04 -3.68 5.58
C ILE A 29 4.28 -3.14 4.37
N ASN A 30 3.29 -2.26 4.59
CA ASN A 30 2.52 -1.70 3.49
C ASN A 30 3.41 -0.83 2.60
N ALA A 31 4.29 0.01 3.18
CA ALA A 31 5.22 0.82 2.40
C ALA A 31 6.17 -0.04 1.55
N TYR A 32 6.62 -1.18 2.08
CA TYR A 32 7.42 -2.15 1.32
C TYR A 32 6.62 -2.79 0.17
N LEU A 33 5.39 -3.25 0.44
CA LEU A 33 4.53 -3.89 -0.57
C LEU A 33 4.07 -2.93 -1.66
N ASP A 34 3.81 -1.67 -1.31
CA ASP A 34 3.42 -0.61 -2.24
C ASP A 34 4.61 -0.07 -3.07
N GLY A 35 5.84 -0.50 -2.76
CA GLY A 35 7.06 0.01 -3.39
C GLY A 35 7.37 1.47 -3.04
N ALA A 36 6.89 1.95 -1.89
CA ALA A 36 7.04 3.32 -1.43
C ALA A 36 8.36 3.60 -0.69
N LEU A 37 9.14 2.57 -0.36
CA LEU A 37 10.46 2.69 0.27
C LEU A 37 11.54 3.02 -0.75
N ASP A 38 12.49 3.88 -0.38
CA ASP A 38 13.71 4.05 -1.16
C ASP A 38 14.65 2.84 -1.04
N GLU A 39 15.73 2.81 -1.83
CA GLU A 39 16.65 1.67 -1.88
C GLU A 39 17.31 1.38 -0.52
N ARG A 40 17.61 2.41 0.28
CA ARG A 40 18.25 2.25 1.58
C ARG A 40 17.24 1.73 2.60
N GLU A 41 16.06 2.34 2.64
CA GLU A 41 14.95 1.93 3.52
C GLU A 41 14.52 0.50 3.22
N ARG A 42 14.49 0.10 1.94
CA ARG A 42 14.18 -1.27 1.53
C ARG A 42 15.22 -2.27 2.04
N ALA A 43 16.52 -1.98 1.87
CA ALA A 43 17.58 -2.86 2.33
C ALA A 43 17.60 -3.01 3.87
N GLU A 44 17.35 -1.92 4.60
CA GLU A 44 17.22 -1.95 6.06
C GLU A 44 16.02 -2.80 6.49
N PHE A 45 14.86 -2.60 5.86
CA PHE A 45 13.65 -3.39 6.11
C PHE A 45 13.89 -4.88 5.84
N GLU A 46 14.48 -5.22 4.70
CA GLU A 46 14.78 -6.61 4.33
C GLU A 46 15.76 -7.27 5.30
N SER A 47 16.77 -6.53 5.78
CA SER A 47 17.68 -7.04 6.81
C SER A 47 16.97 -7.33 8.14
N VAL A 48 16.04 -6.48 8.56
CA VAL A 48 15.28 -6.68 9.80
C VAL A 48 14.36 -7.88 9.65
N VAL A 49 13.60 -7.96 8.55
CA VAL A 49 12.73 -9.10 8.25
C VAL A 49 13.52 -10.39 8.17
N GLU A 50 14.72 -10.39 7.58
CA GLU A 50 15.53 -11.61 7.46
C GLU A 50 15.93 -12.18 8.83
N SER A 51 16.14 -11.29 9.82
CA SER A 51 16.53 -11.65 11.18
C SER A 51 15.37 -11.98 12.13
N ASP A 52 14.12 -11.72 11.74
CA ASP A 52 12.94 -11.85 12.61
C ASP A 52 11.87 -12.79 11.97
N PRO A 53 11.69 -14.02 12.49
CA PRO A 53 10.71 -14.96 11.94
C PRO A 53 9.26 -14.50 12.08
N ASP A 54 8.93 -13.71 13.09
CA ASP A 54 7.57 -13.16 13.26
C ASP A 54 7.31 -12.09 12.20
N ALA A 55 8.30 -11.25 11.92
CA ALA A 55 8.24 -10.29 10.82
C ALA A 55 8.10 -10.98 9.45
N LYS A 56 8.81 -12.09 9.22
CA LYS A 56 8.64 -12.91 8.00
C LYS A 56 7.23 -13.45 7.86
N ALA A 57 6.67 -14.03 8.92
CA ALA A 57 5.32 -14.56 8.93
C ALA A 57 4.29 -13.48 8.64
N LEU A 58 4.47 -12.30 9.24
CA LEU A 58 3.60 -11.15 9.04
C LEU A 58 3.67 -10.62 7.60
N LEU A 59 4.86 -10.46 7.03
CA LEU A 59 5.03 -10.07 5.63
C LEU A 59 4.40 -11.10 4.68
N ALA A 60 4.59 -12.40 4.93
CA ALA A 60 4.00 -13.46 4.12
C ALA A 60 2.46 -13.43 4.14
N GLN A 61 1.86 -13.23 5.32
CA GLN A 61 0.40 -13.09 5.45
C GLN A 61 -0.12 -11.90 4.64
N HIS A 62 0.57 -10.75 4.69
CA HIS A 62 0.16 -9.57 3.95
C HIS A 62 0.32 -9.73 2.43
N ARG A 63 1.35 -10.42 1.96
CA ARG A 63 1.49 -10.79 0.54
C ARG A 63 0.30 -11.64 0.07
N GLN A 64 -0.11 -12.64 0.85
CA GLN A 64 -1.27 -13.46 0.53
C GLN A 64 -2.56 -12.64 0.41
N HIS A 65 -2.78 -11.67 1.31
CA HIS A 65 -3.93 -10.78 1.22
C HIS A 65 -3.90 -9.92 -0.05
N VAL A 66 -2.75 -9.36 -0.42
CA VAL A 66 -2.59 -8.57 -1.65
C VAL A 66 -2.87 -9.44 -2.89
N GLU A 67 -2.33 -10.65 -2.95
CA GLU A 67 -2.59 -11.60 -4.03
C GLU A 67 -4.08 -11.97 -4.13
N GLU A 68 -4.76 -12.14 -3.00
CA GLU A 68 -6.20 -12.41 -2.98
C GLU A 68 -7.02 -11.22 -3.48
N LEU A 69 -6.66 -9.99 -3.11
CA LEU A 69 -7.30 -8.79 -3.65
C LEU A 69 -7.13 -8.71 -5.17
N HIS A 70 -5.92 -8.93 -5.68
CA HIS A 70 -5.67 -8.97 -7.13
C HIS A 70 -6.53 -10.04 -7.81
N ARG A 71 -6.54 -11.26 -7.27
CA ARG A 71 -7.35 -12.37 -7.80
C ARG A 71 -8.84 -12.01 -7.89
N LEU A 72 -9.37 -11.27 -6.93
CA LEU A 72 -10.78 -10.89 -6.88
C LEU A 72 -11.12 -9.67 -7.75
N TYR A 73 -10.22 -8.69 -7.84
CA TYR A 73 -10.51 -7.37 -8.40
C TYR A 73 -9.80 -7.05 -9.71
N ASP A 74 -8.74 -7.75 -10.10
CA ASP A 74 -8.10 -7.57 -11.41
C ASP A 74 -9.06 -7.76 -12.60
N PRO A 75 -10.09 -8.64 -12.54
CA PRO A 75 -11.09 -8.72 -13.62
C PRO A 75 -11.82 -7.40 -13.87
N VAL A 76 -12.04 -6.57 -12.83
CA VAL A 76 -12.71 -5.27 -12.94
C VAL A 76 -11.92 -4.31 -13.83
N LEU A 77 -10.60 -4.42 -13.84
CA LEU A 77 -9.74 -3.59 -14.69
C LEU A 77 -9.91 -3.87 -16.18
N ASN A 78 -10.51 -5.01 -16.53
CA ASN A 78 -10.73 -5.46 -17.90
C ASN A 78 -12.19 -5.33 -18.35
N GLU A 79 -13.07 -4.83 -17.49
CA GLU A 79 -14.47 -4.60 -17.85
C GLU A 79 -14.58 -3.46 -18.88
N GLU A 80 -15.51 -3.61 -19.82
CA GLU A 80 -15.80 -2.54 -20.77
C GLU A 80 -16.32 -1.31 -20.05
N VAL A 81 -15.84 -0.13 -20.47
CA VAL A 81 -16.34 1.13 -19.93
C VAL A 81 -17.83 1.26 -20.24
N PRO A 82 -18.69 1.52 -19.24
CA PRO A 82 -20.13 1.59 -19.47
C PRO A 82 -20.50 2.61 -20.56
N PRO A 83 -21.37 2.25 -21.54
CA PRO A 83 -21.69 3.13 -22.67
C PRO A 83 -22.18 4.53 -22.27
N ARG A 84 -22.96 4.62 -21.18
CA ARG A 84 -23.43 5.88 -20.60
C ARG A 84 -22.30 6.86 -20.24
N MET A 85 -21.13 6.37 -19.83
CA MET A 85 -19.96 7.23 -19.56
C MET A 85 -19.32 7.74 -20.85
N LEU A 86 -19.27 6.89 -21.89
CA LEU A 86 -18.74 7.27 -23.20
C LEU A 86 -19.60 8.35 -23.86
N GLU A 87 -20.92 8.29 -23.68
CA GLU A 87 -21.85 9.32 -24.16
C GLU A 87 -21.61 10.69 -23.53
N LEU A 88 -21.32 10.74 -22.22
CA LEU A 88 -20.98 11.98 -21.53
C LEU A 88 -19.70 12.62 -22.09
N LEU A 89 -18.68 11.81 -22.43
CA LEU A 89 -17.45 12.30 -23.05
C LEU A 89 -17.71 12.87 -24.45
N ARG A 90 -18.58 12.24 -25.25
CA ARG A 90 -18.96 12.72 -26.58
C ARG A 90 -19.70 14.05 -26.52
N LYS A 91 -20.64 14.20 -25.59
CA LYS A 91 -21.42 15.44 -25.40
C LYS A 91 -20.56 16.63 -24.95
N ARG A 92 -19.45 16.38 -24.25
CA ARG A 92 -18.53 17.45 -23.83
C ARG A 92 -17.66 17.97 -24.98
N ASN A 93 -17.38 17.15 -25.98
CA ASN A 93 -16.42 17.44 -27.05
C ASN A 93 -17.06 17.90 -28.37
N GLY A 94 -18.40 17.98 -28.44
CA GLY A 94 -19.15 18.50 -29.58
C GLY A 94 -19.89 19.78 -29.20
#